data_AF-A0A554LL18-F1
#
_entry.id   AF-A0A554LL18-F1
#
_cell.length_a   1.000
_cell.length_b   1.000
_cell.length_c   1.000
_cell.angle_alpha   90.00
_cell.angle_beta   90.00
_cell.angle_gamma   90.00
#
_symmetry.space_group_name_H-M   'P 1'
#
loop_
_entity.id
_entity.type
_entity.pdbx_description
1 polymer ?
#
loop_
_entity_poly.entity_id
_entity_poly.type
_entity_poly.pdbx_seq_one_letter_code
_entity_poly.pdbx_strand_id
1 'polypeptide(L)'
;MPYSLSDLYDDADSNQQPSQTTSSQLPATDEVQDILNKDILELMGAKNMPEDKKAELYQKMLETIQNRVIARIADELSDADLDTFKTLADAGDKQKLEEFLTSKNIDIAKLMLQEALIYKTEMVTLSKPLQNAKAQNPNSK
;
A
#
# COMPACT_ATOMS: atom_id res chain seq x y z
N MET A 1 -29.37 -59.72 -7.63
CA MET A 1 -30.59 -58.96 -7.28
C MET A 1 -30.47 -57.56 -7.87
N PRO A 2 -31.16 -57.25 -8.98
CA PRO A 2 -31.20 -55.88 -9.52
C PRO A 2 -32.29 -55.06 -8.82
N TYR A 3 -31.94 -53.89 -8.30
CA TYR A 3 -32.91 -52.91 -7.83
C TYR A 3 -33.41 -52.10 -9.03
N SER A 4 -34.72 -52.12 -9.26
CA SER A 4 -35.39 -51.35 -10.31
C SER A 4 -35.47 -49.87 -9.94
N LEU A 5 -35.21 -49.02 -10.94
CA LEU A 5 -34.97 -47.58 -10.83
C LEU A 5 -36.22 -46.77 -11.21
N SER A 6 -37.35 -47.07 -10.59
CA SER A 6 -38.62 -46.39 -10.87
C SER A 6 -39.51 -46.50 -9.66
N ASP A 7 -39.42 -45.51 -8.77
CA ASP A 7 -40.47 -45.04 -7.85
C ASP A 7 -39.81 -44.41 -6.62
N LEU A 8 -39.43 -43.13 -6.72
CA LEU A 8 -39.59 -42.17 -5.63
C LEU A 8 -39.05 -40.79 -6.06
N TYR A 9 -39.83 -39.76 -5.76
CA TYR A 9 -39.60 -38.32 -5.95
C TYR A 9 -40.23 -37.69 -7.20
N ASP A 10 -41.55 -37.67 -7.06
CA ASP A 10 -42.52 -36.64 -7.41
C ASP A 10 -42.09 -35.23 -6.93
N ASP A 11 -42.29 -34.24 -7.80
CA ASP A 11 -42.45 -32.79 -7.59
C ASP A 11 -41.65 -32.06 -6.50
N ALA A 12 -40.48 -31.55 -6.88
CA ALA A 12 -39.85 -30.40 -6.22
C ALA A 12 -40.22 -29.11 -6.98
N ASP A 13 -41.28 -28.47 -6.52
CA ASP A 13 -41.72 -27.14 -6.94
C ASP A 13 -40.62 -26.10 -6.72
N SER A 14 -40.29 -25.45 -7.82
CA SER A 14 -39.36 -24.37 -8.00
C SER A 14 -39.88 -23.07 -7.38
N ASN A 15 -39.26 -22.61 -6.29
CA ASN A 15 -39.16 -21.18 -6.02
C ASN A 15 -37.95 -20.86 -5.14
N GLN A 16 -36.80 -20.70 -5.80
CA GLN A 16 -35.56 -20.23 -5.20
C GLN A 16 -35.68 -18.74 -4.87
N GLN A 17 -35.34 -18.41 -3.63
CA GLN A 17 -35.14 -17.05 -3.12
C GLN A 17 -34.28 -16.19 -4.05
N PRO A 18 -34.56 -14.88 -4.18
CA PRO A 18 -33.63 -13.96 -4.81
C PRO A 18 -32.35 -13.90 -3.96
N SER A 19 -31.25 -14.39 -4.53
CA SER A 19 -29.91 -14.20 -4.00
C SER A 19 -29.64 -12.70 -3.95
N GLN A 20 -29.66 -12.12 -2.75
CA GLN A 20 -29.08 -10.81 -2.52
C GLN A 20 -27.59 -10.96 -2.82
N THR A 21 -27.22 -10.53 -4.01
CA THR A 21 -25.84 -10.23 -4.38
C THR A 21 -25.40 -9.14 -3.42
N THR A 22 -24.68 -9.51 -2.37
CA THR A 22 -23.90 -8.57 -1.59
C THR A 22 -22.80 -8.07 -2.52
N SER A 23 -23.15 -7.03 -3.27
CA SER A 23 -22.22 -6.16 -3.99
C SER A 23 -21.07 -5.90 -3.03
N SER A 24 -19.89 -6.43 -3.37
CA SER A 24 -18.65 -6.02 -2.77
C SER A 24 -18.46 -4.55 -3.12
N GLN A 25 -19.06 -3.66 -2.33
CA GLN A 25 -18.83 -2.24 -2.41
C GLN A 25 -17.36 -2.04 -2.05
N LEU A 26 -16.56 -1.88 -3.12
CA LEU A 26 -15.23 -1.32 -3.04
C LEU A 26 -15.32 -0.07 -2.16
N PRO A 27 -14.40 0.12 -1.19
CA PRO A 27 -14.38 1.31 -0.36
C PRO A 27 -14.36 2.55 -1.27
N ALA A 28 -15.15 3.55 -0.87
CA ALA A 28 -15.49 4.74 -1.66
C ALA A 28 -14.26 5.32 -2.38
N THR A 29 -14.41 5.54 -3.69
CA THR A 29 -13.40 6.10 -4.59
C THR A 29 -12.78 7.41 -4.11
N ASP A 30 -13.51 8.16 -3.28
CA ASP A 30 -13.13 9.51 -2.84
C ASP A 30 -11.92 9.50 -1.89
N GLU A 31 -11.82 8.52 -0.98
CA GLU A 31 -10.64 8.41 -0.09
C GLU A 31 -9.37 8.09 -0.89
N VAL A 32 -9.49 7.26 -1.92
CA VAL A 32 -8.38 6.91 -2.80
C VAL A 32 -7.94 8.13 -3.63
N GLN A 33 -8.88 8.88 -4.17
CA GLN A 33 -8.59 10.11 -4.91
C GLN A 33 -7.91 11.16 -4.03
N ASP A 34 -8.32 11.27 -2.77
CA ASP A 34 -7.68 12.16 -1.80
C ASP A 34 -6.23 11.75 -1.51
N ILE A 35 -5.98 10.45 -1.30
CA ILE A 35 -4.62 9.94 -1.11
C ILE A 35 -3.75 10.21 -2.33
N LEU A 36 -4.28 10.16 -3.54
CA LEU A 36 -3.48 10.44 -4.74
C LEU A 36 -3.19 11.94 -4.92
N ASN A 37 -4.20 12.79 -4.72
CA ASN A 37 -4.15 14.18 -5.18
C ASN A 37 -3.80 15.22 -4.11
N LYS A 38 -4.01 14.93 -2.82
CA LYS A 38 -3.75 15.90 -1.73
C LYS A 38 -2.34 15.76 -1.17
N ASP A 39 -1.80 16.86 -0.65
CA ASP A 39 -0.54 16.83 0.10
C ASP A 39 -0.68 16.03 1.41
N ILE A 40 0.37 15.31 1.79
CA ILE A 40 0.36 14.46 2.99
C ILE A 40 0.12 15.25 4.28
N LEU A 41 0.65 16.48 4.40
CA LEU A 41 0.46 17.28 5.61
C LEU A 41 -0.97 17.78 5.71
N GLU A 42 -1.63 18.05 4.58
CA GLU A 42 -3.05 18.36 4.54
C GLU A 42 -3.88 17.17 5.03
N LEU A 43 -3.60 15.97 4.50
CA LEU A 43 -4.29 14.74 4.88
C LEU A 43 -4.12 14.37 6.37
N MET A 44 -2.98 14.75 6.97
CA MET A 44 -2.71 14.55 8.40
C MET A 44 -3.21 15.69 9.31
N GLY A 45 -3.80 16.76 8.74
CA GLY A 45 -4.22 17.94 9.52
C GLY A 45 -3.05 18.79 10.05
N ALA A 46 -1.88 18.71 9.41
CA ALA A 46 -0.62 19.35 9.79
C ALA A 46 -0.17 20.45 8.81
N LYS A 47 -1.07 20.97 7.97
CA LYS A 47 -0.79 21.99 6.93
C LYS A 47 -0.06 23.24 7.45
N ASN A 48 -0.32 23.61 8.71
CA ASN A 48 0.23 24.80 9.37
C ASN A 48 1.56 24.54 10.12
N MET A 49 2.21 23.40 9.88
CA MET A 49 3.53 23.10 10.46
C MET A 49 4.57 24.15 10.03
N PRO A 50 5.52 24.54 10.90
CA PRO A 50 6.66 25.39 10.52
C PRO A 50 7.47 24.79 9.36
N GLU A 51 7.98 25.63 8.45
CA GLU A 51 8.67 25.17 7.22
C GLU A 51 9.93 24.34 7.48
N ASP A 52 10.71 24.69 8.51
CA ASP A 52 11.87 23.90 8.96
C ASP A 52 11.45 22.49 9.40
N LYS A 53 10.32 22.38 10.10
CA LYS A 53 9.76 21.10 10.54
C LYS A 53 9.14 20.29 9.40
N LYS A 54 8.54 20.96 8.41
CA LYS A 54 8.08 20.30 7.17
C LYS A 54 9.25 19.67 6.42
N ALA A 55 10.33 20.42 6.22
CA ALA A 55 11.52 19.93 5.53
C ALA A 55 12.15 18.73 6.26
N GLU A 56 12.31 18.83 7.59
CA GLU A 56 12.81 17.73 8.43
C GLU A 56 11.93 16.47 8.29
N LEU A 57 10.60 16.64 8.30
CA LEU A 57 9.66 15.53 8.14
C LEU A 57 9.76 14.91 6.75
N TYR A 58 9.72 15.70 5.68
CA TYR A 58 9.84 15.19 4.31
C TYR A 58 11.15 14.44 4.09
N GLN A 59 12.26 14.91 4.67
CA GLN A 59 13.53 14.19 4.61
C GLN A 59 13.42 12.81 5.27
N LYS A 60 12.86 12.72 6.49
CA LYS A 60 12.68 11.43 7.17
C LYS A 60 11.73 10.50 6.42
N MET A 61 10.69 11.04 5.78
CA MET A 61 9.80 10.28 4.92
C MET A 61 10.56 9.69 3.74
N LEU A 62 11.38 10.49 3.05
CA LEU A 62 12.20 10.04 1.93
C LEU A 62 13.18 8.94 2.35
N GLU A 63 13.89 9.13 3.47
CA GLU A 63 14.81 8.12 4.02
C GLU A 63 14.07 6.80 4.33
N THR A 64 12.87 6.89 4.91
CA THR A 64 12.07 5.70 5.21
C THR A 64 11.65 4.96 3.93
N ILE A 65 11.19 5.68 2.91
CA ILE A 65 10.80 5.11 1.62
C ILE A 65 12.01 4.45 0.95
N GLN A 66 13.17 5.12 0.92
CA GLN A 66 14.40 4.57 0.35
C GLN A 66 14.83 3.28 1.06
N ASN A 67 14.81 3.26 2.39
CA ASN A 67 15.15 2.06 3.16
C ASN A 67 14.20 0.88 2.86
N ARG A 68 12.90 1.15 2.68
CA ARG A 68 11.93 0.11 2.29
C ARG A 68 12.17 -0.40 0.88
N VAL A 69 12.50 0.48 -0.06
CA VAL A 69 12.86 0.07 -1.43
C VAL A 69 14.11 -0.82 -1.41
N ILE A 70 15.14 -0.46 -0.65
CA ILE A 70 16.35 -1.28 -0.50
C ILE A 70 16.01 -2.66 0.08
N ALA A 71 15.18 -2.71 1.13
CA ALA A 71 14.74 -3.97 1.72
C ALA A 71 13.99 -4.85 0.71
N ARG A 72 13.08 -4.25 -0.07
CA ARG A 72 12.30 -4.96 -1.08
C ARG A 72 13.15 -5.46 -2.24
N ILE A 73 14.13 -4.67 -2.68
CA ILE A 73 15.13 -5.12 -3.66
C ILE A 73 15.89 -6.33 -3.09
N ALA A 74 16.33 -6.28 -1.83
CA ALA A 74 17.03 -7.38 -1.21
C ALA A 74 16.20 -8.67 -1.14
N ASP A 75 14.89 -8.56 -0.88
CA ASP A 75 13.96 -9.70 -0.86
C ASP A 75 13.70 -10.31 -2.25
N GLU A 76 13.89 -9.54 -3.34
CA GLU A 76 13.72 -9.99 -4.73
C GLU A 76 15.00 -10.61 -5.33
N LEU A 77 16.16 -10.42 -4.69
CA LEU A 77 17.44 -10.91 -5.17
C LEU A 77 17.81 -12.27 -4.54
N SER A 78 18.57 -13.07 -5.29
CA SER A 78 19.24 -14.24 -4.72
C SER A 78 20.40 -13.82 -3.80
N ASP A 79 20.88 -14.71 -2.91
CA ASP A 79 22.01 -14.38 -2.01
C ASP A 79 23.26 -13.89 -2.77
N ALA A 80 23.59 -14.52 -3.90
CA ALA A 80 24.73 -14.12 -4.73
C ALA A 80 24.53 -12.76 -5.42
N ASP A 81 23.30 -12.49 -5.84
CA ASP A 81 22.93 -11.21 -6.44
C ASP A 81 22.87 -10.09 -5.40
N LEU A 82 22.47 -10.41 -4.17
CA LEU A 82 22.45 -9.48 -3.04
C LEU A 82 23.86 -9.02 -2.67
N ASP A 83 24.84 -9.91 -2.69
CA ASP A 83 26.25 -9.53 -2.45
C ASP A 83 26.79 -8.63 -3.57
N THR A 84 26.39 -8.90 -4.82
CA THR A 84 26.71 -8.02 -5.96
C THR A 84 26.07 -6.65 -5.79
N PHE A 85 24.79 -6.60 -5.42
CA PHE A 85 24.05 -5.37 -5.13
C PHE A 85 24.73 -4.54 -4.05
N LYS A 86 25.08 -5.13 -2.91
CA LYS A 86 25.79 -4.45 -1.80
C LYS A 86 27.11 -3.86 -2.28
N THR A 87 27.90 -4.64 -3.01
CA THR A 87 29.20 -4.19 -3.53
C THR A 87 29.06 -2.99 -4.46
N LEU A 88 28.07 -3.02 -5.36
CA LEU A 88 27.81 -1.91 -6.29
C LEU A 88 27.27 -0.68 -5.57
N ALA A 89 26.42 -0.87 -4.55
CA ALA A 89 25.89 0.22 -3.72
C ALA A 89 27.00 0.90 -2.91
N ASP A 90 27.89 0.13 -2.28
CA ASP A 90 29.01 0.65 -1.48
C ASP A 90 30.06 1.37 -2.33
N ALA A 91 30.26 0.92 -3.58
CA ALA A 91 31.14 1.59 -4.54
C ALA A 91 30.59 2.94 -5.04
N GLY A 92 29.30 3.23 -4.81
CA GLY A 92 28.64 4.45 -5.27
C GLY A 92 28.48 4.55 -6.79
N ASP A 93 28.67 3.45 -7.52
CA ASP A 93 28.58 3.41 -8.98
C ASP A 93 27.10 3.26 -9.40
N LYS A 94 26.39 4.38 -9.38
CA LYS A 94 24.95 4.44 -9.66
C LYS A 94 24.57 3.85 -11.01
N GLN A 95 25.40 4.05 -12.03
CA GLN A 95 25.12 3.54 -13.37
C GLN A 95 25.18 2.01 -13.39
N LYS A 96 26.25 1.41 -12.83
CA LYS A 96 26.34 -0.06 -12.77
C LYS A 96 25.25 -0.67 -11.88
N LEU A 97 24.90 0.00 -10.79
CA LEU A 97 23.81 -0.44 -9.92
C LEU A 97 22.47 -0.46 -10.68
N GLU A 98 22.19 0.59 -11.47
CA GLU A 98 20.98 0.68 -12.30
C GLU A 98 20.96 -0.38 -13.40
N GLU A 99 22.09 -0.58 -14.10
CA GLU A 99 22.24 -1.63 -15.12
C GLU A 99 22.03 -3.04 -14.51
N PHE A 100 22.61 -3.29 -13.33
CA PHE A 100 22.44 -4.55 -12.61
C PHE A 100 20.98 -4.80 -12.25
N LEU A 101 20.31 -3.83 -11.64
CA LEU A 101 18.90 -3.98 -11.24
C LEU A 101 17.97 -4.13 -12.45
N THR A 102 18.25 -3.39 -13.54
CA THR A 102 17.53 -3.55 -14.81
C THR A 102 17.69 -4.96 -15.37
N SER A 103 18.90 -5.54 -15.31
CA SER A 103 19.15 -6.92 -15.75
C SER A 103 18.38 -7.97 -14.93
N LYS A 104 17.97 -7.62 -13.71
CA LYS A 104 17.13 -8.44 -12.82
C LYS A 104 15.64 -8.15 -12.98
N ASN A 105 15.25 -7.30 -13.94
CA ASN A 105 13.89 -6.82 -14.14
C ASN A 105 13.32 -6.04 -12.94
N ILE A 106 14.20 -5.42 -12.15
CA ILE A 106 13.83 -4.60 -11.00
C ILE A 106 13.73 -3.13 -11.45
N ASP A 107 12.52 -2.58 -11.41
CA ASP A 107 12.25 -1.17 -11.73
C ASP A 107 12.22 -0.35 -10.43
N ILE A 108 13.32 0.36 -10.17
CA ILE A 108 13.48 1.18 -8.95
C ILE A 108 12.45 2.30 -8.89
N ALA A 109 12.14 2.94 -10.03
CA ALA A 109 11.20 4.05 -10.06
C ALA A 109 9.79 3.57 -9.70
N LYS A 110 9.40 2.40 -10.22
CA LYS A 110 8.14 1.75 -9.85
C LYS A 110 8.11 1.36 -8.37
N LEU A 111 9.19 0.77 -7.84
CA LEU A 111 9.27 0.42 -6.42
C LEU A 111 9.17 1.66 -5.52
N MET A 112 9.90 2.73 -5.85
CA MET A 112 9.83 4.01 -5.14
C MET A 112 8.41 4.57 -5.12
N LEU A 113 7.71 4.55 -6.26
CA LEU A 113 6.32 5.02 -6.33
C LEU A 113 5.38 4.15 -5.46
N GLN A 114 5.54 2.84 -5.50
CA GLN A 114 4.75 1.92 -4.68
C GLN A 114 4.97 2.16 -3.19
N GLU A 115 6.22 2.20 -2.75
CA GLU A 115 6.56 2.43 -1.34
C GLU A 115 6.12 3.82 -0.87
N ALA A 116 6.21 4.85 -1.73
CA ALA A 116 5.69 6.18 -1.41
C ALA A 116 4.17 6.19 -1.20
N LEU A 117 3.41 5.48 -2.06
CA LEU A 117 1.94 5.38 -1.93
C LEU A 117 1.52 4.57 -0.69
N ILE A 118 2.21 3.46 -0.43
CA ILE A 118 2.00 2.63 0.77
C ILE A 118 2.25 3.49 2.01
N TYR A 119 3.42 4.14 2.08
CA TYR A 119 3.79 4.99 3.20
C TYR A 119 2.80 6.15 3.41
N LYS A 120 2.37 6.81 2.34
CA LYS A 120 1.35 7.87 2.41
C LYS A 120 0.04 7.35 3.02
N THR A 121 -0.41 6.17 2.57
CA THR A 121 -1.63 5.52 3.07
C THR A 121 -1.51 5.16 4.56
N GLU A 122 -0.36 4.62 4.97
CA GLU A 122 -0.07 4.32 6.38
C GLU A 122 -0.13 5.57 7.25
N MET A 123 0.53 6.66 6.83
CA MET A 123 0.54 7.93 7.58
C MET A 123 -0.86 8.51 7.75
N VAL A 124 -1.65 8.52 6.67
CA VAL A 124 -3.04 8.99 6.74
C VAL A 124 -3.86 8.12 7.70
N THR A 125 -3.74 6.80 7.58
CA THR A 125 -4.45 5.85 8.44
C THR A 125 -4.11 6.04 9.92
N LEU A 126 -2.82 6.21 10.24
CA LEU A 126 -2.34 6.43 11.61
C LEU A 126 -2.74 7.80 12.18
N SER A 127 -2.94 8.81 11.33
CA SER A 127 -3.34 10.15 11.76
C SER A 127 -4.85 10.29 12.03
N LYS A 128 -5.71 9.47 11.39
CA LYS A 128 -7.18 9.51 11.54
C LYS A 128 -7.64 9.51 13.02
N PRO A 129 -7.15 8.65 13.92
CA PRO A 129 -7.55 8.66 15.33
C PRO A 129 -7.23 9.97 16.05
N LEU A 130 -6.10 10.60 15.73
CA LEU A 130 -5.68 11.88 16.34
C LEU A 130 -6.57 13.04 15.91
N GLN A 131 -7.03 13.01 14.65
CA GLN A 131 -7.97 14.01 14.13
C GLN A 131 -9.35 13.86 14.80
N ASN A 132 -9.83 12.63 14.96
CA ASN A 132 -11.10 12.33 15.62
C ASN A 132 -11.08 12.75 17.11
N ALA A 133 -9.96 12.55 17.81
CA ALA A 133 -9.80 12.98 19.20
C ALA A 133 -9.83 14.51 19.36
N LYS A 134 -9.22 15.27 18.44
CA LYS A 134 -9.30 16.74 18.43
C LYS A 134 -10.72 17.25 18.16
N ALA A 135 -11.46 16.58 17.27
CA ALA A 135 -12.84 16.97 16.95
C ALA A 135 -13.80 16.80 18.13
N GLN A 136 -13.51 15.87 19.05
CA GLN A 136 -14.35 15.58 20.22
C GLN A 136 -14.01 16.43 21.46
N ASN A 137 -12.94 17.22 21.45
CA ASN A 137 -12.52 18.00 22.62
C ASN A 137 -12.05 19.43 22.24
N PRO A 138 -12.98 20.33 21.85
CA PRO A 138 -12.64 21.67 21.35
C PRO A 138 -12.10 22.65 22.41
N ASN A 139 -12.03 22.29 23.70
CA ASN A 139 -11.76 23.21 24.82
C ASN A 139 -10.41 23.03 25.54
N SER A 140 -9.44 22.27 25.01
CA SER A 140 -8.10 22.22 25.60
C SER A 140 -7.20 23.31 24.98
N LYS A 141 -7.30 24.53 25.52
CA LYS A 141 -6.25 25.55 25.45
C LYS A 141 -5.79 25.86 26.87
#